data_AF-A0A396HCX9-F1
#
_entry.id   AF-A0A396HCX9-F1
#
_cell.length_a   1.000
_cell.length_b   1.000
_cell.length_c   1.000
_cell.angle_alpha   90.00
_cell.angle_beta   90.00
_cell.angle_gamma   90.00
#
_symmetry.space_group_name_H-M   'P 1'
#
loop_
_entity.id
_entity.type
_entity.pdbx_description
1 polymer ?
#
loop_
_entity_poly.entity_id
_entity_poly.type
_entity_poly.pdbx_seq_one_letter_code
_entity_poly.pdbx_strand_id
1 'polypeptide(L)'
;MFLMKKVGADECWGPCSVLQTPPCPLSKCYCIPLFLVVGYCSHASSPTVMKMVEEHPNLCQSHADCTKKGSGSFCARYPNLDIEYGWCFASNSKAQEVFFEIFSNYEFI
;
A
#
# COMPACT_ATOMS: atom_id res chain seq x y z
N MET A 1 23.30 18.63 27.58
CA MET A 1 21.94 18.13 27.84
C MET A 1 21.41 17.54 26.53
N PHE A 2 21.32 16.22 26.45
CA PHE A 2 20.74 15.54 25.31
C PHE A 2 19.24 15.78 25.34
N LEU A 3 18.69 16.24 24.21
CA LEU A 3 17.25 16.36 24.01
C LEU A 3 16.67 14.95 24.11
N MET A 4 16.14 14.61 25.28
CA MET A 4 15.31 13.42 25.46
C MET A 4 14.08 13.61 24.57
N LYS A 5 14.13 13.06 23.34
CA LYS A 5 12.94 12.81 22.55
C LYS A 5 12.05 11.96 23.43
N LYS A 6 10.90 12.50 23.83
CA LYS A 6 9.86 11.72 24.50
C LYS A 6 9.66 10.46 23.67
N VAL A 7 9.95 9.32 24.27
CA VAL A 7 9.41 8.03 23.83
C VAL A 7 7.90 8.20 24.00
N GLY A 8 7.25 8.72 22.96
CA GLY A 8 5.82 8.46 22.78
C GLY A 8 5.68 6.96 22.70
N ALA A 9 4.56 6.42 23.18
CA ALA A 9 4.21 5.06 22.81
C ALA A 9 4.45 4.90 21.30
N ASP A 10 5.15 3.85 20.90
CA ASP A 10 5.46 3.55 19.51
C ASP A 10 4.14 3.25 18.77
N GLU A 11 3.38 4.29 18.48
CA GLU A 11 2.04 4.18 17.93
C GLU A 11 2.19 3.85 16.46
N CYS A 12 1.91 2.59 16.14
CA CYS A 12 1.72 2.10 14.78
C CYS A 12 0.42 2.66 14.20
N TRP A 13 0.33 3.98 14.13
CA TRP A 13 -0.87 4.71 13.77
C TRP A 13 -0.46 6.03 13.12
N GLY A 14 -1.02 6.30 11.95
CA GLY A 14 -0.67 7.46 11.15
C GLY A 14 -0.88 7.20 9.66
N PRO A 15 -0.92 8.25 8.84
CA PRO A 15 -1.00 8.10 7.40
C PRO A 15 0.26 7.40 6.89
N CYS A 16 0.08 6.48 5.95
CA CYS A 16 1.17 5.87 5.20
C CYS A 16 0.92 6.03 3.71
N SER A 17 2.01 6.11 2.95
CA SER A 17 1.97 6.04 1.50
C SER A 17 2.61 4.74 1.05
N VAL A 18 1.95 4.05 0.13
CA VAL A 18 2.51 2.85 -0.51
C VAL A 18 3.73 3.17 -1.37
N LEU A 19 4.00 4.46 -1.63
CA LEU A 19 5.17 4.95 -2.36
C LEU A 19 6.39 5.17 -1.46
N GLN A 20 6.20 5.25 -0.14
CA GLN A 20 7.28 5.52 0.82
C GLN A 20 7.90 4.21 1.31
N THR A 21 9.23 4.16 1.44
CA THR A 21 9.97 3.00 1.98
C THR A 21 10.84 3.40 3.19
N PRO A 22 10.68 2.77 4.37
CA PRO A 22 9.58 1.87 4.74
C PRO A 22 8.26 2.65 4.85
N PRO A 23 7.11 2.03 4.55
CA PRO A 23 5.84 2.74 4.51
C PRO A 23 5.33 3.15 5.90
N CYS A 24 5.85 2.51 6.95
CA CYS A 24 5.63 2.85 8.35
C CYS A 24 6.99 2.89 9.09
N PRO A 25 7.19 3.80 10.05
CA PRO A 25 8.48 4.01 10.71
C PRO A 25 8.88 2.89 11.70
N LEU A 26 7.95 2.01 12.07
CA LEU A 26 8.11 1.01 13.13
C LEU A 26 8.17 -0.42 12.58
N SER A 27 9.05 -1.25 13.16
CA SER A 27 9.15 -2.66 12.82
C SER A 27 7.85 -3.40 13.20
N LYS A 28 7.33 -4.24 12.29
CA LYS A 28 6.04 -4.96 12.42
C LYS A 28 4.78 -4.08 12.29
N CYS A 29 4.92 -2.91 11.70
CA CYS A 29 3.80 -2.12 11.19
C CYS A 29 3.57 -2.39 9.72
N TYR A 30 2.31 -2.49 9.33
CA TYR A 30 1.93 -2.62 7.93
C TYR A 30 1.11 -1.42 7.52
N CYS A 31 1.35 -0.93 6.30
CA CYS A 31 0.51 0.05 5.67
C CYS A 31 -0.73 -0.65 5.09
N ILE A 32 -1.89 -0.38 5.68
CA ILE A 32 -3.17 -0.86 5.19
C ILE A 32 -3.69 0.18 4.20
N PRO A 33 -3.85 -0.17 2.92
CA PRO A 33 -4.22 0.79 1.88
C PRO A 33 -5.72 1.06 1.98
N LEU A 34 -6.09 2.34 1.98
CA LEU A 34 -7.48 2.80 1.90
C LEU A 34 -7.83 3.22 0.46
N PHE A 35 -6.85 3.80 -0.22
CA PHE A 35 -6.91 4.23 -1.60
C PHE A 35 -5.67 3.73 -2.34
N LEU A 36 -5.58 4.04 -3.64
CA LEU A 36 -4.50 3.58 -4.51
C LEU A 36 -3.09 3.89 -3.97
N VAL A 37 -2.88 5.03 -3.32
CA VAL A 37 -1.54 5.36 -2.77
C VAL A 37 -1.53 5.72 -1.29
N VAL A 38 -2.69 5.87 -0.68
CA VAL A 38 -2.83 6.33 0.71
C VAL A 38 -3.41 5.21 1.57
N GLY A 39 -2.81 5.01 2.73
CA GLY A 39 -3.25 4.08 3.74
C GLY A 39 -3.04 4.59 5.15
N TYR A 40 -3.16 3.70 6.11
CA TYR A 40 -2.78 3.95 7.49
C TYR A 40 -1.90 2.83 8.04
N CYS A 41 -0.94 3.20 8.88
CA CYS A 41 -0.16 2.23 9.65
C CYS A 41 -1.05 1.55 10.68
N SER A 42 -0.89 0.25 10.82
CA SER A 42 -1.56 -0.53 11.85
C SER A 42 -0.69 -1.69 12.31
N HIS A 43 -0.86 -2.08 13.57
CA HIS A 43 -0.36 -3.34 14.12
C HIS A 43 -1.17 -4.50 13.50
N ALA A 44 -0.82 -4.86 12.28
CA ALA A 44 -1.38 -6.03 11.62
C ALA A 44 -0.38 -7.20 11.71
N SER A 45 -0.92 -8.41 11.79
CA SER A 45 -0.14 -9.62 11.49
C SER A 45 -0.19 -9.89 9.98
N SER A 46 0.81 -10.58 9.42
CA SER A 46 0.78 -11.00 8.01
C SER A 46 -0.55 -11.68 7.61
N PRO A 47 -1.14 -12.60 8.42
CA PRO A 47 -2.48 -13.15 8.16
C PRO A 47 -3.59 -12.10 8.08
N THR A 48 -3.54 -11.07 8.93
CA THR A 48 -4.52 -9.97 8.92
C THR A 48 -4.41 -9.17 7.62
N VAL A 49 -3.19 -8.86 7.19
CA VAL A 49 -2.93 -8.16 5.91
C VAL A 49 -3.42 -9.00 4.73
N MET A 50 -3.12 -10.30 4.71
CA MET A 50 -3.60 -11.19 3.64
C MET A 50 -5.13 -11.22 3.57
N LYS A 51 -5.81 -11.30 4.72
CA LYS A 51 -7.27 -11.25 4.76
C LYS A 51 -7.83 -9.92 4.23
N MET A 52 -7.21 -8.79 4.58
CA MET A 52 -7.59 -7.48 4.04
C MET A 52 -7.39 -7.40 2.53
N VAL A 53 -6.30 -7.97 2.02
CA VAL A 53 -6.04 -8.06 0.57
C VAL A 53 -7.07 -8.94 -0.12
N GLU A 54 -7.48 -10.04 0.50
CA GLU A 54 -8.52 -10.92 -0.03
C GLU A 54 -9.89 -10.21 -0.08
N GLU A 55 -10.28 -9.53 1.01
CA GLU A 55 -11.58 -8.85 1.15
C GLU A 55 -11.69 -7.56 0.33
N HIS A 56 -10.59 -6.81 0.15
CA HIS A 56 -10.66 -5.53 -0.55
C HIS A 56 -10.94 -5.73 -2.06
N PRO A 57 -11.92 -5.03 -2.64
CA PRO A 57 -12.37 -5.28 -4.02
C PRO A 57 -11.29 -5.04 -5.07
N ASN A 58 -10.37 -4.10 -4.79
CA ASN A 58 -9.33 -3.70 -5.74
C ASN A 58 -7.91 -4.13 -5.34
N LEU A 59 -7.69 -4.80 -4.20
CA LEU A 59 -6.36 -5.34 -3.88
C LEU A 59 -6.20 -6.73 -4.46
N CYS A 60 -4.96 -7.10 -4.79
CA CYS A 60 -4.68 -8.38 -5.42
C CYS A 60 -3.31 -8.94 -5.03
N GLN A 61 -3.21 -10.26 -4.96
CA GLN A 61 -1.93 -10.96 -5.00
C GLN A 61 -1.58 -11.39 -6.42
N SER A 62 -2.59 -11.65 -7.27
CA SER A 62 -2.41 -12.12 -8.63
C SER A 62 -3.34 -11.44 -9.64
N HIS A 63 -3.05 -11.57 -10.94
CA HIS A 63 -3.98 -11.17 -12.01
C HIS A 63 -5.31 -11.92 -11.94
N ALA A 64 -5.28 -13.21 -11.56
CA ALA A 64 -6.47 -14.02 -11.41
C ALA A 64 -7.40 -13.48 -10.30
N ASP A 65 -6.83 -12.90 -9.24
CA ASP A 65 -7.63 -12.30 -8.16
C ASP A 65 -8.46 -11.13 -8.68
N CYS A 66 -7.88 -10.28 -9.52
CA CYS A 66 -8.60 -9.15 -10.14
C CYS A 66 -9.74 -9.63 -11.01
N THR A 67 -9.50 -10.66 -11.83
CA THR A 67 -10.53 -11.27 -12.67
C THR A 67 -11.64 -11.89 -11.82
N LYS A 68 -11.28 -12.62 -10.75
CA LYS A 68 -12.23 -13.25 -9.83
C LYS A 68 -13.08 -12.20 -9.09
N LYS A 69 -12.50 -11.07 -8.73
CA LYS A 69 -13.18 -9.95 -8.05
C LYS A 69 -13.98 -9.07 -9.01
N GLY A 70 -13.76 -9.18 -10.32
CA GLY A 70 -14.40 -8.32 -11.32
C GLY A 70 -13.89 -6.87 -11.32
N SER A 71 -12.78 -6.59 -10.64
CA SER A 71 -12.17 -5.26 -10.52
C SER A 71 -11.12 -4.97 -11.61
N GLY A 72 -10.88 -5.92 -12.51
CA GLY A 72 -9.96 -5.77 -13.62
C GLY A 72 -9.42 -7.10 -14.09
N SER A 73 -8.36 -7.05 -14.90
CA SER A 73 -7.65 -8.24 -15.38
C SER A 73 -6.16 -8.21 -15.07
N PHE A 74 -5.66 -7.07 -14.59
CA PHE A 74 -4.26 -6.84 -14.31
C PHE A 74 -4.08 -6.42 -12.86
N CYS A 75 -3.04 -6.96 -12.22
CA CYS A 75 -2.67 -6.69 -10.84
C CYS A 75 -1.35 -5.94 -10.88
N ALA A 76 -1.39 -4.64 -10.66
CA ALA A 76 -0.21 -3.80 -10.70
C ALA A 76 0.41 -3.75 -9.31
N ARG A 77 1.65 -4.24 -9.19
CA ARG A 77 2.41 -4.18 -7.94
C ARG A 77 2.90 -2.76 -7.68
N TYR A 78 2.88 -2.35 -6.41
CA TYR A 78 3.50 -1.10 -6.00
C TYR A 78 5.02 -1.18 -6.11
N PRO A 79 5.72 -0.06 -6.38
CA PRO A 79 7.19 -0.06 -6.42
C PRO A 79 7.85 -0.38 -5.07
N ASN A 80 7.14 -0.11 -3.97
CA ASN A 80 7.63 -0.43 -2.63
C ASN A 80 7.60 -1.94 -2.38
N LEU A 81 8.78 -2.55 -2.28
CA LEU A 81 8.95 -3.99 -2.10
C LEU A 81 8.49 -4.51 -0.74
N ASP A 82 8.31 -3.63 0.26
CA ASP A 82 7.71 -3.99 1.55
C ASP A 82 6.20 -4.27 1.45
N ILE A 83 5.60 -4.04 0.27
CA ILE A 83 4.18 -4.23 0.00
C ILE A 83 3.99 -5.43 -0.93
N GLU A 84 3.53 -6.53 -0.33
CA GLU A 84 3.40 -7.84 -1.00
C GLU A 84 2.10 -8.01 -1.82
N TYR A 85 1.35 -6.95 -2.06
CA TYR A 85 0.12 -6.97 -2.86
C TYR A 85 0.13 -5.83 -3.89
N GLY A 86 -0.81 -5.87 -4.83
CA GLY A 86 -1.00 -4.84 -5.85
C GLY A 86 -2.41 -4.28 -5.85
N TRP A 87 -2.68 -3.46 -6.85
CA TRP A 87 -3.99 -2.91 -7.16
C TRP A 87 -4.50 -3.41 -8.51
N CYS A 88 -5.80 -3.67 -8.58
CA CYS A 88 -6.46 -4.15 -9.78
C CYS A 88 -6.74 -3.02 -10.77
N PHE A 89 -6.38 -3.27 -12.02
CA PHE A 89 -6.64 -2.40 -13.16
C PHE A 89 -7.28 -3.20 -14.30
N ALA A 90 -8.02 -2.49 -15.15
CA ALA A 90 -8.62 -3.09 -16.33
C ALA A 90 -7.58 -3.73 -17.26
N SER A 91 -6.37 -3.16 -17.34
CA SER A 91 -5.24 -3.63 -18.15
C SER A 91 -3.91 -3.08 -17.61
N ASN A 92 -2.79 -3.62 -18.12
CA ASN A 92 -1.45 -3.07 -17.84
C ASN A 92 -1.30 -1.63 -18.36
N SER A 93 -1.81 -1.32 -19.57
CA SER A 93 -1.75 0.04 -20.12
C SER A 93 -2.45 1.05 -19.22
N LYS A 94 -3.59 0.68 -18.63
CA LYS A 94 -4.29 1.57 -17.69
C LYS A 94 -3.53 1.75 -16.38
N ALA A 95 -2.90 0.68 -15.88
CA ALA A 95 -2.03 0.77 -14.70
C ALA A 95 -0.84 1.72 -14.95
N GLN A 96 -0.20 1.60 -16.11
CA GLN A 96 0.92 2.46 -16.50
C GLN A 96 0.49 3.93 -16.60
N GLU A 97 -0.64 4.22 -17.24
CA GLU A 97 -1.19 5.58 -17.36
C GLU A 97 -1.40 6.21 -15.98
N VAL A 98 -2.09 5.49 -15.07
CA VAL A 98 -2.42 6.00 -13.74
C VAL A 98 -1.18 6.17 -12.87
N PHE A 99 -0.27 5.20 -12.87
CA PHE A 99 0.96 5.32 -12.11
C PHE A 99 1.87 6.40 -12.66
N PHE A 100 2.00 6.52 -13.99
CA PHE A 100 2.74 7.62 -14.60
C PHE A 100 2.18 8.97 -14.16
N GLU A 101 0.86 9.16 -14.21
CA GLU A 101 0.21 10.39 -13.73
C GLU A 101 0.54 10.67 -12.25
N ILE A 102 0.42 9.66 -11.38
CA ILE A 102 0.73 9.82 -9.95
C ILE A 102 2.20 10.21 -9.73
N PHE A 103 3.13 9.51 -10.39
CA PHE A 103 4.57 9.75 -10.20
C PHE A 103 5.02 11.07 -10.81
N SER A 104 4.46 11.48 -11.96
CA SER A 104 4.73 12.79 -12.56
C SER A 104 4.23 13.95 -11.68
N ASN A 105 3.17 13.74 -10.91
CA ASN A 105 2.67 14.73 -9.95
C ASN A 105 3.46 14.73 -8.62
N TYR A 106 4.29 13.72 -8.36
CA TYR A 106 5.08 13.59 -7.13
C TYR A 106 6.47 14.26 -7.21
N GLU A 107 6.95 14.67 -8.40
CA GLU A 107 8.21 15.41 -8.58
C GLU A 107 8.13 16.91 -8.18
N PHE A 108 6.98 17.39 -7.68
CA PHE A 108 6.75 18.81 -7.38
C PHE A 108 6.49 19.15 -5.89
N ILE A 109 6.88 18.27 -4.94
CA ILE A 109 6.86 18.59 -3.50
C ILE A 109 8.24 18.38 -2.88
#